data_AF-A0A7V5K4P3-F1
#
_entry.id   AF-A0A7V5K4P3-F1
#
_cell.length_a   1.000
_cell.length_b   1.000
_cell.length_c   1.000
_cell.angle_alpha   90.00
_cell.angle_beta   90.00
_cell.angle_gamma   90.00
#
_symmetry.space_group_name_H-M   'P 1'
#
loop_
_entity.id
_entity.type
_entity.pdbx_description
1 polymer ?
#
loop_
_entity_poly.entity_id
_entity_poly.type
_entity_poly.pdbx_seq_one_letter_code
_entity_poly.pdbx_strand_id
1 'polypeptide(L)'
;MEILLLNALANGILLGGVLALLAFGLNLIFGVVKVIHMAYGQCVMLGMYLIYTLRSLYGVPLLAACGVAVPAMALWGALLHLLVIRPLLGAERLNQLLALAGL
;
A
#
# COMPACT_ATOMS: atom_id res chain seq x y z
N MET A 1 24.01 27.20 6.54
CA MET A 1 24.22 26.16 5.50
C MET A 1 24.18 24.76 6.09
N GLU A 2 24.84 24.52 7.24
CA GLU A 2 24.84 23.22 7.92
C GLU A 2 23.45 22.73 8.35
N ILE A 3 22.58 23.62 8.85
CA ILE A 3 21.19 23.29 9.24
C ILE A 3 20.36 22.81 8.02
N LEU A 4 20.62 23.36 6.83
CA LEU A 4 19.94 22.94 5.60
C LEU A 4 20.38 21.54 5.17
N LEU A 5 21.68 21.23 5.29
CA LEU A 5 22.22 19.89 5.02
C LEU A 5 21.63 18.84 5.96
N LEU A 6 21.53 19.16 7.26
CA LEU A 6 20.97 18.24 8.25
C LEU A 6 19.48 17.95 7.99
N ASN A 7 18.70 18.99 7.66
CA ASN A 7 17.29 18.82 7.29
C ASN A 7 17.12 18.04 5.98
N ALA A 8 17.96 18.28 4.97
CA ALA A 8 17.92 17.55 3.72
C ALA A 8 18.24 16.05 3.92
N LEU A 9 19.24 15.74 4.74
CA LEU A 9 19.56 14.36 5.12
C LEU A 9 18.41 13.69 5.87
N ALA A 10 17.82 14.38 6.86
CA ALA A 10 16.68 13.85 7.60
C ALA A 10 15.47 13.57 6.68
N ASN A 11 15.10 14.52 5.82
CA ASN A 11 14.03 14.32 4.84
C ASN A 11 14.35 13.20 3.84
N GLY A 12 15.60 13.10 3.38
CA GLY A 12 16.04 12.03 2.50
C GLY A 12 15.89 10.64 3.14
N ILE A 13 16.28 10.49 4.41
CA ILE A 13 16.12 9.25 5.17
C ILE A 13 14.63 8.93 5.39
N LEU A 14 13.82 9.91 5.77
CA LEU A 14 12.38 9.72 5.97
C LEU A 14 11.68 9.29 4.68
N LEU A 15 11.97 9.96 3.57
CA LEU A 15 11.43 9.62 2.25
C LEU A 15 11.92 8.24 1.79
N GLY A 16 13.22 7.96 1.95
CA GLY A 16 13.81 6.66 1.68
C GLY A 16 13.16 5.55 2.51
N GLY A 17 12.85 5.81 3.78
CA GLY A 17 12.12 4.88 4.65
C GLY A 17 10.71 4.57 4.14
N VAL A 18 9.97 5.59 3.70
CA VAL A 18 8.63 5.38 3.09
C VAL A 18 8.73 4.53 1.82
N LEU A 19 9.68 4.83 0.94
CA LEU A 19 9.91 4.07 -0.28
C LEU A 19 10.35 2.63 0.02
N ALA A 20 11.22 2.43 1.02
CA ALA A 20 11.67 1.11 1.46
C ALA A 20 10.51 0.28 2.03
N LEU A 21 9.61 0.89 2.82
CA LEU A 21 8.39 0.21 3.30
C LEU A 21 7.48 -0.21 2.14
N LEU A 22 7.30 0.67 1.14
CA LEU A 22 6.55 0.33 -0.07
C LEU A 22 7.17 -0.84 -0.84
N ALA A 23 8.50 -0.84 -1.00
CA ALA A 23 9.21 -1.94 -1.66
C ALA A 23 9.11 -3.25 -0.86
N PHE A 24 9.20 -3.18 0.46
CA PHE A 24 9.09 -4.34 1.34
C PHE A 24 7.70 -4.98 1.26
N GLY A 25 6.63 -4.19 1.24
CA GLY A 25 5.27 -4.70 1.03
C GLY A 25 5.12 -5.46 -0.29
N LEU A 26 5.66 -4.90 -1.37
CA LEU A 26 5.67 -5.56 -2.68
C LEU A 26 6.47 -6.87 -2.66
N ASN A 27 7.63 -6.86 -2.00
CA ASN A 27 8.49 -8.04 -1.84
C ASN A 27 7.79 -9.17 -1.05
N LEU A 28 7.01 -8.85 -0.03
CA LEU A 28 6.23 -9.87 0.71
C LEU A 28 5.17 -10.53 -0.17
N ILE A 29 4.47 -9.75 -1.00
CA ILE A 29 3.46 -10.26 -1.92
C ILE A 29 4.10 -11.20 -2.95
N PHE A 30 5.15 -10.75 -3.63
CA PHE A 30 5.84 -11.56 -4.64
C PHE A 30 6.59 -12.76 -4.04
N GLY A 31 7.24 -12.57 -2.89
CA GLY A 31 8.07 -13.57 -2.25
C GLY A 31 7.28 -14.75 -1.70
N VAL A 32 6.10 -14.48 -1.12
CA VAL A 32 5.28 -15.53 -0.49
C VAL A 32 4.20 -16.05 -1.45
N VAL A 33 3.47 -15.16 -2.12
CA VAL A 33 2.29 -15.52 -2.92
C VAL A 33 2.67 -15.87 -4.37
N LYS A 34 3.82 -15.37 -4.87
CA LYS A 34 4.32 -15.60 -6.24
C LYS A 34 3.34 -15.20 -7.36
N VAL A 35 2.48 -14.22 -7.10
CA VAL A 35 1.50 -13.66 -8.06
C VAL A 35 1.90 -12.24 -8.44
N ILE A 36 1.72 -11.87 -9.72
CA ILE A 36 1.97 -10.51 -10.19
C ILE A 36 0.81 -9.59 -9.81
N HIS A 37 1.01 -8.82 -8.74
CA HIS A 37 -0.02 -7.97 -8.15
C HIS A 37 -0.03 -6.55 -8.74
N MET A 38 -0.55 -6.41 -9.97
CA MET A 38 -0.60 -5.12 -10.69
C MET A 38 -1.36 -4.03 -9.90
N ALA A 39 -2.41 -4.41 -9.16
CA ALA A 39 -3.20 -3.53 -8.30
C ALA A 39 -2.48 -3.03 -7.03
N TYR A 40 -1.19 -3.37 -6.82
CA TYR A 40 -0.48 -2.98 -5.60
C TYR A 40 -0.45 -1.45 -5.43
N GLY A 41 -0.15 -0.72 -6.51
CA GLY A 41 -0.13 0.74 -6.49
C GLY A 41 -1.50 1.32 -6.12
N GLN A 42 -2.58 0.78 -6.67
CA GLN A 42 -3.95 1.21 -6.36
C GLN A 42 -4.31 0.95 -4.89
N CYS A 43 -3.88 -0.19 -4.32
CA CYS A 43 -4.10 -0.50 -2.90
C CYS A 43 -3.37 0.50 -1.99
N VAL A 44 -2.13 0.85 -2.32
CA VAL A 44 -1.37 1.88 -1.58
C VAL A 44 -2.08 3.24 -1.70
N MET A 45 -2.51 3.62 -2.90
CA MET A 45 -3.25 4.87 -3.13
C MET A 45 -4.56 4.91 -2.36
N LEU A 46 -5.31 3.81 -2.29
CA LEU A 46 -6.55 3.72 -1.54
C LEU A 46 -6.33 4.02 -0.04
N GLY A 47 -5.30 3.43 0.56
CA GLY A 47 -4.94 3.70 1.95
C GLY A 47 -4.54 5.16 2.19
N MET A 48 -3.75 5.73 1.27
CA MET A 48 -3.38 7.15 1.33
C MET A 48 -4.60 8.07 1.21
N TYR A 49 -5.50 7.80 0.27
CA TYR A 49 -6.72 8.58 0.08
C TYR A 49 -7.67 8.47 1.27
N LEU A 50 -7.75 7.31 1.92
CA LEU A 50 -8.54 7.15 3.13
C LEU A 50 -8.04 8.07 4.25
N ILE A 51 -6.73 8.09 4.50
CA ILE A 51 -6.11 8.98 5.50
C ILE A 51 -6.31 10.45 5.11
N TYR A 52 -6.08 10.80 3.84
CA TYR A 52 -6.26 12.15 3.33
C TYR A 52 -7.71 12.63 3.53
N THR A 53 -8.69 11.79 3.22
CA THR A 53 -10.12 12.10 3.34
C THR A 53 -10.52 12.27 4.80
N LEU A 54 -10.08 11.36 5.68
CA LEU A 54 -10.30 11.45 7.13
C LEU A 54 -9.73 12.75 7.71
N ARG A 55 -8.52 13.14 7.28
CA ARG A 55 -7.89 14.37 7.75
C ARG A 55 -8.52 15.63 7.16
N SER A 56 -8.81 15.63 5.87
CA SER A 56 -9.20 16.83 5.13
C SER A 56 -10.70 17.14 5.24
N LEU A 57 -11.57 16.13 5.20
CA LEU A 57 -13.02 16.33 5.28
C LEU A 57 -13.54 16.28 6.72
N TYR A 58 -13.01 15.36 7.53
CA TYR A 58 -13.51 15.10 8.88
C TYR A 58 -12.65 15.72 9.99
N GLY A 59 -11.52 16.35 9.63
CA GLY A 59 -10.62 17.00 10.59
C GLY A 59 -9.94 16.02 11.57
N VAL A 60 -9.97 14.72 11.29
CA VAL A 60 -9.44 13.69 12.20
C VAL A 60 -7.91 13.85 12.32
N PRO A 61 -7.34 13.83 13.54
CA PRO A 61 -5.89 13.89 13.72
C PRO A 61 -5.18 12.78 12.95
N LEU A 62 -3.97 13.06 12.42
CA LEU A 62 -3.26 12.12 11.55
C LEU A 62 -3.09 10.73 12.20
N LEU A 63 -2.70 10.67 13.48
CA LEU A 63 -2.52 9.41 14.20
C LEU A 63 -3.84 8.62 14.32
N ALA A 64 -4.96 9.31 14.59
CA ALA A 64 -6.27 8.66 14.66
C ALA A 64 -6.74 8.17 13.28
N ALA A 65 -6.48 8.96 12.22
CA ALA A 65 -6.77 8.56 10.84
C ALA A 65 -5.96 7.32 10.44
N CYS A 66 -4.67 7.24 10.80
CA CYS A 66 -3.86 6.03 10.62
C CYS A 66 -4.43 4.84 11.41
N GLY A 67 -4.88 5.06 12.65
CA GLY A 67 -5.50 4.03 13.48
C GLY A 67 -6.77 3.40 12.88
N VAL A 68 -7.51 4.17 12.08
CA VAL A 68 -8.68 3.67 11.32
C VAL A 68 -8.26 3.09 9.97
N ALA A 69 -7.30 3.71 9.28
CA ALA A 69 -6.89 3.29 7.95
C ALA A 69 -6.19 1.93 7.93
N VAL A 70 -5.38 1.62 8.95
CA VAL A 70 -4.69 0.31 9.06
C VAL A 70 -5.68 -0.86 9.10
N PRO A 71 -6.67 -0.92 10.03
CA PRO A 71 -7.63 -2.01 10.06
C PRO A 71 -8.53 -2.04 8.82
N ALA A 72 -8.91 -0.87 8.29
CA ALA A 72 -9.71 -0.80 7.06
C ALA A 72 -8.95 -1.40 5.85
N MET A 73 -7.68 -1.05 5.68
CA MET A 73 -6.84 -1.59 4.60
C MET A 73 -6.47 -3.06 4.81
N ALA A 74 -6.31 -3.50 6.06
CA ALA A 74 -6.12 -4.92 6.37
C ALA A 74 -7.36 -5.74 5.99
N LEU A 75 -8.57 -5.24 6.29
CA LEU A 75 -9.82 -5.87 5.88
C LEU A 75 -9.96 -5.89 4.36
N TRP A 76 -9.66 -4.78 3.69
CA TRP A 76 -9.66 -4.68 2.23
C TRP A 76 -8.70 -5.70 1.59
N GLY A 77 -7.46 -5.79 2.09
CA GLY A 77 -6.48 -6.77 1.63
C GLY A 77 -6.93 -8.22 1.85
N ALA A 78 -7.57 -8.51 2.99
CA ALA A 78 -8.13 -9.83 3.25
C ALA A 78 -9.27 -10.18 2.28
N LEU A 79 -10.16 -9.23 2.00
CA LEU A 79 -11.24 -9.39 1.01
C LEU A 79 -10.68 -9.62 -0.40
N LEU A 80 -9.72 -8.81 -0.83
CA LEU A 80 -9.02 -9.02 -2.11
C LEU A 80 -8.36 -10.38 -2.18
N HIS A 81 -7.72 -10.81 -1.09
CA HIS A 81 -7.09 -12.12 -1.04
C HIS A 81 -8.12 -13.25 -1.20
N LEU A 82 -9.23 -13.19 -0.48
CA LEU A 82 -10.24 -14.25 -0.48
C LEU A 82 -11.05 -14.30 -1.78
N LEU A 83 -11.43 -13.15 -2.32
CA LEU A 83 -12.35 -13.02 -3.45
C LEU A 83 -11.63 -13.09 -4.80
N VAL A 84 -10.41 -12.55 -4.88
CA VAL A 84 -9.70 -12.40 -6.17
C VAL A 84 -8.44 -13.26 -6.19
N ILE A 85 -7.53 -13.10 -5.23
CA ILE A 85 -6.22 -13.76 -5.31
C ILE A 85 -6.35 -15.28 -5.13
N ARG A 86 -7.07 -15.74 -4.11
CA ARG A 86 -7.25 -17.16 -3.77
C ARG A 86 -7.81 -17.98 -4.95
N PRO A 87 -8.89 -17.60 -5.65
CA PRO A 87 -9.36 -18.35 -6.81
C PRO A 87 -8.41 -18.28 -8.01
N LEU A 88 -7.64 -17.21 -8.15
CA LEU A 88 -6.69 -17.03 -9.27
C LEU A 88 -5.35 -17.74 -9.08
N LEU A 89 -5.02 -18.21 -7.87
CA LEU A 89 -3.77 -18.93 -7.61
C LEU A 89 -3.58 -20.18 -8.49
N GLY A 90 -4.68 -20.83 -8.89
CA GLY A 90 -4.66 -21.99 -9.78
C GLY A 90 -4.81 -21.67 -11.28
N ALA A 91 -5.03 -20.40 -11.63
CA ALA A 91 -5.22 -19.96 -13.01
C ALA A 91 -3.88 -19.66 -13.70
N GLU A 92 -3.87 -19.60 -15.03
CA GLU A 92 -2.68 -19.18 -15.79
C GLU A 92 -2.22 -17.77 -15.39
N ARG A 93 -0.90 -17.53 -15.46
CA ARG A 93 -0.29 -16.24 -15.10
C ARG A 93 -0.87 -15.06 -15.86
N LEU A 94 -1.29 -15.26 -17.12
CA LEU A 94 -1.94 -14.22 -17.91
C LEU A 94 -3.29 -13.81 -17.31
N ASN A 95 -4.09 -14.77 -16.84
CA ASN A 95 -5.38 -14.48 -16.19
C ASN A 95 -5.18 -13.77 -14.84
N GLN A 96 -4.13 -14.15 -14.09
CA GLN A 96 -3.76 -13.44 -12.86
C GLN A 96 -3.42 -11.96 -13.15
N LEU A 97 -2.62 -11.71 -14.19
CA LEU A 97 -2.26 -10.36 -14.63
C LEU A 97 -3.48 -9.55 -15.06
N LEU A 98 -4.33 -10.10 -15.92
CA LEU A 98 -5.50 -9.39 -16.45
C LEU A 98 -6.52 -9.04 -15.36
N ALA A 99 -6.79 -9.98 -14.44
CA ALA A 99 -7.73 -9.75 -13.35
C ALA A 99 -7.21 -8.71 -12.36
N LEU A 100 -5.91 -8.72 -12.04
CA LEU A 100 -5.30 -7.75 -11.11
C LEU A 100 -5.02 -6.40 -11.77
N ALA A 101 -4.95 -6.33 -13.10
CA ALA A 101 -4.82 -5.06 -13.83
C ALA A 101 -6.16 -4.34 -14.01
N GLY A 102 -7.28 -5.08 -13.96
CA GLY A 102 -8.65 -4.51 -14.08
C GLY A 102 -9.33 -4.14 -12.76
N LEU A 103 -8.62 -4.31 -11.63
CA LEU A 103 -9.04 -3.88 -10.29
C LEU A 103 -8.92 -2.36 -10.11
#